data_AF-A0A3D1RDE8-F1
#
_entry.id   AF-A0A3D1RDE8-F1
#
_cell.length_a   1.000
_cell.length_b   1.000
_cell.length_c   1.000
_cell.angle_alpha   90.00
_cell.angle_beta   90.00
_cell.angle_gamma   90.00
#
_symmetry.space_group_name_H-M   'P 1'
#
loop_
_entity.id
_entity.type
_entity.pdbx_description
1 polymer ?
#
loop_
_entity_poly.entity_id
_entity_poly.type
_entity_poly.pdbx_seq_one_letter_code
_entity_poly.pdbx_strand_id
1 'polypeptide(L)' 'AFQYCTDNAAMIAITAHYKFLAGDFAGMDVTPAARSQW' A
#
# COMPACT_ATOMS: atom_id res chain seq x y z
N ALA A 1 -18.80 -8.20 10.97
CA ALA A 1 -17.35 -8.27 10.69
C ALA A 1 -16.70 -7.02 11.28
N PHE A 2 -15.48 -7.13 11.80
CA PHE A 2 -14.73 -5.96 12.27
C PHE A 2 -14.24 -5.14 11.07
N GLN A 3 -14.48 -3.83 11.06
CA GLN A 3 -14.32 -2.94 9.89
C GLN A 3 -12.91 -2.97 9.27
N TYR A 4 -11.89 -3.35 10.04
CA TYR A 4 -10.50 -3.35 9.63
C TYR A 4 -9.87 -4.74 9.48
N CYS A 5 -10.66 -5.81 9.60
CA CYS A 5 -10.17 -7.18 9.44
C CYS A 5 -10.34 -7.74 8.01
N THR A 6 -11.20 -7.13 7.19
CA THR A 6 -11.36 -7.48 5.78
C THR A 6 -10.65 -6.48 4.88
N ASP A 7 -10.30 -6.88 3.66
CA ASP A 7 -9.64 -6.00 2.68
C ASP A 7 -10.40 -4.68 2.52
N ASN A 8 -9.67 -3.58 2.66
CA ASN A 8 -10.24 -2.24 2.64
C ASN A 8 -9.20 -1.20 2.13
N ALA A 9 -9.66 0.00 1.78
CA ALA A 9 -8.75 1.07 1.35
C ALA A 9 -7.95 1.70 2.51
N ALA A 10 -8.44 1.60 3.75
CA ALA A 10 -7.77 2.21 4.91
C ALA A 10 -6.42 1.53 5.20
N MET A 11 -6.32 0.21 5.06
CA MET A 11 -5.04 -0.52 5.21
C MET A 11 -4.01 -0.12 4.13
N ILE A 12 -4.44 0.15 2.90
CA ILE A 12 -3.54 0.62 1.83
C ILE A 12 -3.06 2.04 2.13
N ALA A 13 -3.97 2.93 2.57
CA ALA A 13 -3.66 4.32 2.87
C ALA A 13 -2.67 4.46 4.05
N ILE A 14 -2.84 3.70 5.13
CA ILE A 14 -1.93 3.77 6.28
C ILE A 14 -0.53 3.26 5.93
N THR A 15 -0.40 2.20 5.12
CA THR A 15 0.90 1.75 4.60
C THR A 15 1.57 2.82 3.74
N ALA A 16 0.82 3.48 2.85
CA ALA A 16 1.34 4.58 2.04
C ALA A 16 1.77 5.79 2.88
N HIS A 17 1.06 6.10 3.97
CA HIS A 17 1.44 7.18 4.89
C HIS A 17 2.83 6.94 5.51
N TYR A 18 3.11 5.71 5.97
CA TYR A 18 4.44 5.39 6.51
C TYR A 18 5.54 5.40 5.44
N LYS A 19 5.25 4.94 4.22
CA LYS A 19 6.19 5.07 3.08
C LYS A 19 6.50 6.53 2.75
N PHE A 20 5.48 7.40 2.76
CA PHE A 20 5.64 8.85 2.58
C PHE A 20 6.55 9.46 3.64
N LEU A 21 6.32 9.15 4.92
CA LEU A 21 7.17 9.63 6.02
C LEU A 21 8.62 9.15 5.92
N ALA A 22 8.84 7.96 5.34
CA ALA A 22 10.16 7.41 5.06
C ALA A 22 10.80 7.93 3.76
N GLY A 23 10.08 8.72 2.95
CA GLY A 23 10.53 9.16 1.63
C GLY A 23 10.59 8.05 0.57
N ASP A 24 9.92 6.92 0.81
CA ASP A 24 9.86 5.76 -0.10
C ASP A 24 8.75 5.93 -1.14
N PHE A 25 9.05 6.69 -2.20
CA PHE A 25 8.13 6.97 -3.30
C PHE A 25 8.30 5.99 -4.47
N ALA A 26 7.18 5.58 -5.06
CA ALA A 26 7.18 4.83 -6.31
C ALA A 26 7.26 5.76 -7.54
N GLY A 27 7.89 5.29 -8.62
CA GLY A 27 7.88 5.96 -9.92
C GLY A 27 6.51 5.91 -10.60
N MET A 28 6.30 6.75 -11.63
CA MET A 28 5.06 6.76 -12.43
C MET A 28 4.98 5.62 -13.46
N ASP A 29 6.05 4.85 -13.61
CA ASP A 29 6.21 3.73 -14.54
C ASP A 29 5.85 2.37 -13.91
N VAL A 30 5.50 2.33 -12.62
CA VAL A 30 5.17 1.08 -11.93
C VAL A 30 3.94 0.40 -12.52
N THR A 31 4.01 -0.92 -12.68
CA THR A 31 2.92 -1.75 -13.21
C THR A 31 2.52 -2.82 -12.20
N PRO A 32 1.25 -3.27 -12.17
CA PRO A 32 0.80 -4.35 -11.29
C PRO A 32 1.53 -5.68 -11.55
N ALA A 33 1.83 -6.43 -10.49
CA ALA A 33 2.41 -7.77 -10.57
C ALA A 33 1.67 -8.75 -9.65
N ALA A 34 1.18 -9.87 -10.21
CA ALA A 34 0.41 -10.87 -9.45
C ALA A 34 1.24 -11.62 -8.37
N ARG A 35 2.58 -11.57 -8.46
CA ARG A 35 3.53 -12.18 -7.52
C ARG A 35 4.60 -11.15 -7.14
N SER A 36 4.16 -10.02 -6.61
CA SER A 36 5.03 -8.96 -6.10
C SER A 36 5.98 -9.49 -5.02
N GLN A 37 7.27 -9.20 -5.14
CA GLN A 37 8.25 -9.38 -4.08
C GLN A 37 8.39 -8.04 -3.35
N TRP A 38 8.28 -8.05 -2.02
CA TRP A 38 8.33 -6.86 -1.14
C TRP A 38 9.45 -7.04 -0.12
#